data_AF-A0A818QV92-F1
#
_entry.id   AF-A0A818QV92-F1
#
_cell.length_a   1.000
_cell.length_b   1.000
_cell.length_c   1.000
_cell.angle_alpha   90.00
_cell.angle_beta   90.00
_cell.angle_gamma   90.00
#
_symmetry.space_group_name_H-M   'P 1'
#
loop_
_entity.id
_entity.type
_entity.pdbx_description
1 polymer ?
#
loop_
_entity_poly.entity_id
_entity_poly.type
_entity_poly.pdbx_seq_one_letter_code
_entity_poly.pdbx_strand_id
1 'polypeptide(L)'
;SNSIKLTIFDTNDLDDNNDSHRATILQTYLNHLIDFLQIYESLSAIVEIAEPFKSFLVTIADTTKCSQISSQCREILNLIDTIQTTCLTNRKHLEQGKEQAKMLKLFEPRFGPVYEGKKNSRLPKEYNERLRLRRKYKREHKSVTRALVLDTEFIAREELKQQVEKDTQRKRKVKDIQAQLSMQEGEYRKLQKTK
;
A
#
# COMPACT_ATOMS: atom_id res chain seq x y z
N SER A 1 -39.45 27.63 -18.81
CA SER A 1 -40.83 27.95 -19.23
C SER A 1 -40.77 28.94 -20.39
N ASN A 2 -40.53 28.44 -21.61
CA ASN A 2 -40.76 29.20 -22.84
C ASN A 2 -41.66 28.33 -23.70
N SER A 3 -42.90 28.79 -23.90
CA SER A 3 -43.92 28.13 -24.70
C SER A 3 -43.54 28.22 -26.18
N ILE A 4 -43.06 27.12 -26.75
CA ILE A 4 -42.86 27.00 -28.20
C ILE A 4 -44.25 26.84 -28.82
N LYS A 5 -44.81 27.92 -29.36
CA LYS A 5 -45.97 27.85 -30.23
C LYS A 5 -45.50 27.31 -31.59
N LEU A 6 -45.61 26.01 -31.79
CA LEU A 6 -45.56 25.44 -33.15
C LEU A 6 -46.81 25.92 -33.89
N THR A 7 -46.70 27.02 -34.64
CA THR A 7 -47.65 27.35 -35.71
C THR A 7 -47.37 26.40 -36.87
N ILE A 8 -47.95 25.20 -36.79
CA ILE A 8 -48.08 24.29 -37.93
C ILE A 8 -49.05 24.98 -38.88
N PHE A 9 -48.55 25.57 -39.97
CA PHE A 9 -49.40 26.11 -41.02
C PHE A 9 -50.10 24.93 -41.71
N ASP A 10 -51.43 24.95 -41.68
CA ASP A 10 -52.30 24.01 -42.38
C ASP A 10 -51.92 23.93 -43.86
N THR A 11 -51.51 22.75 -44.34
CA THR A 11 -51.24 22.47 -45.75
C THR A 11 -52.54 22.19 -46.50
N ASN A 12 -53.49 23.11 -46.44
CA ASN A 12 -54.72 23.08 -47.25
C ASN A 12 -54.92 24.47 -47.84
N ASP A 13 -54.22 24.77 -48.94
CA ASP A 13 -54.61 25.69 -50.03
C ASP A 13 -53.41 25.87 -50.97
N LEU A 14 -53.25 24.92 -51.90
CA LEU A 14 -52.23 24.99 -52.96
C LEU A 14 -52.73 25.86 -54.12
N ASP A 15 -52.60 27.18 -53.99
CA ASP A 15 -52.48 28.10 -55.13
C ASP A 15 -50.98 28.41 -55.32
N ASP A 16 -50.33 27.56 -56.11
CA ASP A 16 -48.87 27.34 -56.12
C ASP A 16 -48.00 28.42 -56.81
N ASN A 17 -48.51 29.66 -57.01
CA ASN A 17 -47.85 30.69 -57.84
C ASN A 17 -47.74 32.10 -57.24
N ASN A 18 -47.79 32.25 -55.91
CA ASN A 18 -47.39 33.51 -55.28
C ASN A 18 -45.96 33.42 -54.72
N ASP A 19 -45.03 34.16 -55.33
CA ASP A 19 -43.65 34.32 -54.85
C ASP A 19 -43.59 34.76 -53.38
N SER A 20 -44.62 35.49 -52.90
CA SER A 20 -44.76 35.86 -51.50
C SER A 20 -44.95 34.65 -50.57
N HIS A 21 -45.70 33.63 -50.98
CA HIS A 21 -45.95 32.45 -50.13
C HIS A 21 -44.67 31.61 -50.01
N ARG A 22 -43.95 31.43 -51.12
CA ARG A 22 -42.64 30.76 -51.14
C ARG A 22 -41.60 31.49 -50.28
N ALA A 23 -41.59 32.82 -50.32
CA ALA A 23 -40.75 33.65 -49.47
C ALA A 23 -41.09 33.50 -47.96
N THR A 24 -42.38 33.46 -47.62
CA THR A 24 -42.83 33.23 -46.23
C THR A 24 -42.42 31.86 -45.72
N ILE A 25 -42.64 30.81 -46.52
CA ILE A 25 -42.24 29.43 -46.16
C ILE A 25 -40.73 29.39 -45.89
N LEU A 26 -39.92 29.93 -46.80
CA LEU A 26 -38.46 29.98 -46.63
C LEU A 26 -38.07 30.73 -45.37
N GLN A 27 -38.68 31.89 -45.10
CA GLN A 27 -38.45 32.66 -43.87
C GLN A 27 -38.81 31.87 -42.61
N THR A 28 -39.91 31.11 -42.60
CA THR A 28 -40.25 30.25 -41.46
C THR A 28 -39.23 29.15 -41.23
N TYR A 29 -38.72 28.50 -42.28
CA TYR A 29 -37.66 27.51 -42.16
C TYR A 29 -36.34 28.11 -41.67
N LEU A 30 -35.99 29.32 -42.10
CA LEU A 30 -34.81 30.04 -41.58
C LEU A 30 -34.97 30.35 -40.08
N ASN A 31 -36.16 30.75 -39.62
CA ASN A 31 -36.42 30.96 -38.20
C ASN A 31 -36.28 29.65 -37.41
N HIS A 32 -36.81 28.54 -37.94
CA HIS A 32 -36.62 27.23 -37.32
C HIS A 32 -35.15 26.80 -37.26
N LEU A 33 -34.34 27.18 -38.25
CA LEU A 33 -32.90 26.93 -38.26
C LEU A 33 -32.21 27.72 -37.14
N ILE A 34 -32.61 28.98 -36.91
CA ILE A 34 -32.11 29.78 -35.77
C ILE A 34 -32.45 29.08 -34.45
N ASP A 35 -33.71 28.70 -34.26
CA ASP A 35 -34.16 28.00 -33.04
C ASP A 35 -33.39 26.69 -32.83
N PHE A 36 -33.18 25.92 -33.91
CA PHE A 36 -32.40 24.69 -33.90
C PHE A 36 -30.97 24.94 -33.42
N LEU A 37 -30.27 25.94 -33.97
CA LEU A 37 -28.90 26.25 -33.59
C LEU A 37 -28.79 26.68 -32.12
N GLN A 38 -29.76 27.43 -31.62
CA GLN A 38 -29.80 27.85 -30.21
C GLN A 38 -30.04 26.68 -29.25
N ILE A 39 -30.95 25.75 -29.58
CA ILE A 39 -31.25 24.58 -28.74
C ILE A 39 -30.03 23.66 -28.65
N TYR A 40 -29.34 23.46 -29.76
CA TYR A 40 -28.21 22.52 -29.86
C TYR A 40 -26.83 23.17 -29.67
N GLU A 41 -26.75 24.44 -29.26
CA GLU A 41 -25.50 25.15 -28.99
C GLU A 41 -24.59 24.41 -28.00
N SER A 42 -25.19 23.75 -26.99
CA SER A 42 -24.45 23.00 -25.97
C SER A 42 -23.84 21.68 -26.45
N LEU A 43 -24.20 21.21 -27.66
CA LEU A 43 -23.73 19.93 -28.20
C LEU A 43 -22.35 20.09 -28.84
N SER A 44 -21.36 19.29 -28.42
CA SER A 44 -20.02 19.34 -29.00
C SER A 44 -19.96 19.01 -30.50
N ALA A 45 -20.96 18.33 -31.05
CA ALA A 45 -21.06 17.92 -32.45
C ALA A 45 -21.81 18.94 -33.34
N ILE A 46 -22.18 20.10 -32.79
CA ILE A 46 -22.94 21.12 -33.53
C ILE A 46 -22.16 21.68 -34.72
N VAL A 47 -20.82 21.71 -34.64
CA VAL A 47 -19.95 22.24 -35.70
C VAL A 47 -20.06 21.39 -36.97
N GLU A 48 -20.02 20.07 -36.82
CA GLU A 48 -20.15 19.11 -37.92
C GLU A 48 -21.56 19.12 -38.52
N ILE A 49 -22.58 19.32 -37.69
CA ILE A 49 -23.98 19.40 -38.14
C ILE A 49 -24.24 20.72 -38.87
N ALA A 50 -23.61 21.82 -38.44
CA ALA A 50 -23.85 23.15 -38.98
C ALA A 50 -23.11 23.43 -40.29
N GLU A 51 -22.01 22.72 -40.57
CA GLU A 51 -21.17 22.87 -41.76
C GLU A 51 -21.94 22.86 -43.11
N PRO A 52 -22.79 21.86 -43.43
CA PRO A 52 -23.50 21.81 -44.70
C PRO A 52 -24.47 22.98 -44.91
N PHE A 53 -24.97 23.60 -43.84
CA PHE A 53 -25.89 24.74 -43.97
C PHE A 53 -25.18 26.01 -44.41
N LYS A 54 -23.88 26.16 -44.18
CA LYS A 54 -23.12 27.36 -44.58
C LYS A 54 -23.13 27.57 -46.09
N SER A 55 -22.79 26.53 -46.86
CA SER A 55 -22.75 26.61 -48.33
C SER A 55 -24.15 26.90 -48.90
N PHE A 56 -25.18 26.31 -48.30
CA PHE A 56 -26.56 26.51 -48.69
C PHE A 56 -27.03 27.95 -48.40
N LEU A 57 -26.73 28.49 -47.22
CA LEU A 57 -27.10 29.84 -46.82
C LEU A 57 -26.39 30.93 -47.63
N VAL A 58 -25.11 30.72 -47.99
CA VAL A 58 -24.40 31.62 -48.92
C VAL A 58 -25.07 31.62 -50.28
N THR A 59 -25.40 30.43 -50.81
CA THR A 59 -26.08 30.31 -52.11
C THR A 59 -27.45 31.00 -52.10
N ILE A 60 -28.22 30.86 -51.02
CA ILE A 60 -29.52 31.55 -50.87
C ILE A 60 -29.33 33.06 -50.77
N ALA A 61 -28.35 33.52 -49.98
CA ALA A 61 -28.10 34.94 -49.78
C ALA A 61 -27.72 35.65 -51.09
N ASP A 62 -27.03 34.97 -52.00
CA ASP A 62 -26.59 35.49 -53.30
C ASP A 62 -27.66 35.38 -54.40
N THR A 63 -28.50 34.35 -54.35
CA THR A 63 -29.53 34.09 -55.37
C THR A 63 -30.83 34.85 -55.12
N THR A 64 -31.14 35.16 -53.86
CA THR A 64 -32.40 35.82 -53.51
C THR A 64 -32.32 37.35 -53.67
N LYS A 65 -33.32 37.93 -54.33
CA LYS A 65 -33.45 39.39 -54.49
C LYS A 65 -34.09 40.08 -53.27
N CYS A 66 -34.63 39.31 -52.34
CA CYS A 66 -35.31 39.81 -51.15
C CYS A 66 -34.28 40.18 -50.07
N SER A 67 -34.22 41.46 -49.71
CA SER A 67 -33.29 41.97 -48.70
C SER A 67 -33.49 41.33 -47.33
N GLN A 68 -34.74 41.01 -46.95
CA GLN A 68 -35.08 40.43 -45.66
C GLN A 68 -34.57 38.99 -45.51
N ILE A 69 -34.68 38.18 -46.57
CA ILE A 69 -34.20 36.79 -46.55
C ILE A 69 -32.67 36.78 -46.56
N SER A 70 -32.06 37.62 -47.40
CA SER A 70 -30.60 37.75 -47.46
C SER A 70 -30.00 38.23 -46.13
N SER A 71 -30.66 39.16 -45.42
CA SER A 71 -30.21 39.60 -44.09
C SER A 71 -30.35 38.48 -43.04
N GLN A 72 -31.45 37.73 -43.04
CA GLN A 72 -31.62 36.59 -42.13
C GLN A 72 -30.60 35.48 -42.39
N CYS A 73 -30.28 35.17 -43.64
CA CYS A 73 -29.22 34.22 -43.96
C CYS A 73 -27.85 34.67 -43.42
N ARG A 74 -27.53 35.97 -43.50
CA ARG A 74 -26.27 36.53 -42.95
C ARG A 74 -26.25 36.50 -41.43
N GLU A 75 -27.38 36.77 -40.77
CA GLU A 75 -27.51 36.62 -39.32
C GLU A 75 -27.25 35.18 -38.88
N ILE A 76 -27.82 34.20 -39.59
CA ILE A 76 -27.60 32.77 -39.32
C ILE A 76 -26.14 32.40 -39.55
N LEU A 77 -25.51 32.88 -40.62
CA LEU A 77 -24.08 32.61 -40.88
C LEU A 77 -23.19 33.14 -39.74
N ASN A 78 -23.45 34.36 -39.27
CA ASN A 78 -22.74 34.93 -38.11
C ASN A 78 -22.97 34.09 -36.85
N LEU A 79 -24.20 33.63 -36.62
CA LEU A 79 -24.54 32.77 -35.50
C LEU A 79 -23.76 31.45 -35.56
N ILE A 80 -23.71 30.80 -36.72
CA ILE A 80 -22.92 29.57 -36.91
C ILE A 80 -21.43 29.82 -36.65
N ASP A 81 -20.87 30.95 -37.10
CA ASP A 81 -19.46 31.28 -36.85
C ASP A 81 -19.17 31.52 -35.36
N THR A 82 -20.09 32.17 -34.63
CA THR A 82 -19.97 32.33 -33.16
C THR A 82 -20.05 31.00 -32.42
N ILE A 83 -20.97 30.10 -32.81
CA ILE A 83 -21.05 28.75 -32.24
C ILE A 83 -19.79 27.95 -32.58
N GLN A 84 -19.31 28.03 -33.82
CA GLN A 84 -18.11 27.30 -34.22
C GLN A 84 -16.87 27.75 -33.43
N THR A 85 -16.67 29.05 -33.26
CA THR A 85 -15.53 29.56 -32.49
C THR A 85 -15.61 29.15 -31.02
N THR A 86 -16.79 29.25 -30.39
CA THR A 86 -16.99 28.86 -28.99
C THR A 86 -16.93 27.36 -28.76
N CYS A 87 -17.42 26.54 -29.69
CA CYS A 87 -17.31 25.09 -29.59
C CYS A 87 -15.88 24.62 -29.82
N LEU A 88 -15.15 25.18 -30.79
CA LEU A 88 -13.76 24.78 -31.07
C LEU A 88 -12.81 25.12 -29.92
N THR A 89 -13.01 26.25 -29.23
CA THR A 89 -12.20 26.60 -28.05
C THR A 89 -12.47 25.68 -26.85
N ASN A 90 -13.70 25.20 -26.69
CA ASN A 90 -14.11 24.35 -25.58
C ASN A 90 -14.04 22.84 -25.88
N ARG A 91 -13.75 22.46 -27.13
CA ARG A 91 -13.73 21.07 -27.58
C ARG A 91 -12.61 20.29 -26.89
N LYS A 92 -13.00 19.23 -26.19
CA LYS A 92 -12.07 18.26 -25.57
C LYS A 92 -12.08 16.97 -26.37
N HIS A 93 -10.94 16.28 -26.39
CA HIS A 93 -10.90 14.93 -26.94
C HIS A 93 -11.78 14.00 -26.10
N LEU A 94 -12.37 12.99 -26.73
CA LEU A 94 -13.10 11.95 -26.01
C LEU A 94 -12.10 11.21 -25.10
N GLU A 95 -12.36 11.23 -23.80
CA GLU A 95 -11.62 10.43 -22.84
C GLU A 95 -12.38 9.12 -22.61
N GLN A 96 -11.64 8.00 -22.62
CA GLN A 96 -12.21 6.74 -22.14
C GLN A 96 -12.60 6.90 -20.66
N GLY A 97 -13.70 6.26 -20.25
CA GLY A 97 -14.18 6.33 -18.87
C GLY A 97 -13.08 5.96 -17.88
N LYS A 98 -12.63 6.92 -17.08
CA LYS A 98 -11.59 6.72 -16.07
C LYS A 98 -12.20 5.99 -14.87
N GLU A 99 -11.91 4.70 -14.73
CA GLU A 99 -12.24 3.97 -13.50
C GLU A 99 -11.42 4.50 -12.33
N GLN A 100 -12.08 4.72 -11.20
CA GLN A 100 -11.39 5.12 -9.98
C GLN A 100 -10.57 3.95 -9.42
N ALA A 101 -9.32 4.21 -9.05
CA ALA A 101 -8.45 3.20 -8.46
C ALA A 101 -9.06 2.65 -7.16
N LYS A 102 -9.12 1.32 -7.05
CA LYS A 102 -9.65 0.65 -5.86
C LYS A 102 -8.72 0.88 -4.66
N MET A 103 -9.29 1.23 -3.52
CA MET A 103 -8.53 1.41 -2.28
C MET A 103 -7.88 0.09 -1.82
N LEU A 104 -6.71 0.20 -1.19
CA LEU A 104 -6.04 -0.93 -0.55
C LEU A 104 -6.90 -1.50 0.59
N LYS A 105 -6.79 -2.82 0.80
CA LYS A 105 -7.45 -3.48 1.93
C LYS A 105 -6.78 -3.06 3.24
N LEU A 106 -7.55 -2.47 4.14
CA LEU A 106 -7.10 -2.15 5.49
C LEU A 106 -7.24 -3.40 6.38
N PHE A 107 -6.18 -3.74 7.12
CA PHE A 107 -6.19 -4.85 8.08
C PHE A 107 -6.13 -4.31 9.50
N GLU A 108 -6.90 -4.93 10.39
CA GLU A 108 -6.90 -4.57 11.80
C GLU A 108 -5.66 -5.13 12.54
N PRO A 109 -4.98 -4.31 13.34
CA PRO A 109 -3.85 -4.75 14.14
C PRO A 109 -4.32 -5.70 15.24
N ARG A 110 -3.61 -6.83 15.39
CA ARG A 110 -4.00 -7.88 16.34
C ARG A 110 -3.29 -7.72 17.69
N PHE A 111 -3.82 -6.87 18.56
CA PHE A 111 -3.38 -6.71 19.96
C PHE A 111 -4.36 -7.36 20.95
N GLY A 112 -3.91 -7.60 22.19
CA GLY A 112 -4.79 -8.03 23.29
C GLY A 112 -5.20 -6.83 24.16
N PRO A 113 -6.30 -6.93 24.93
CA PRO A 113 -6.80 -5.81 25.74
C PRO A 113 -5.83 -5.40 26.86
N VAL A 114 -5.00 -6.32 27.34
CA VAL A 114 -4.01 -6.09 28.39
C VAL A 114 -2.64 -6.53 27.90
N TYR A 115 -1.65 -5.65 28.04
CA TYR A 115 -0.25 -5.93 27.72
C TYR A 115 0.53 -6.23 29.00
N GLU A 116 0.78 -7.52 29.26
CA GLU A 116 1.49 -7.97 30.47
C GLU A 116 3.03 -7.96 30.32
N GLY A 117 3.57 -7.39 29.23
CA GLY A 117 5.01 -7.40 28.91
C GLY A 117 5.59 -8.78 28.59
N LYS A 118 4.84 -9.86 28.84
CA LYS A 118 5.15 -11.24 28.49
C LYS A 118 4.29 -11.65 27.31
N LYS A 119 4.92 -12.34 26.35
CA LYS A 119 4.23 -12.87 25.18
C LYS A 119 3.37 -14.06 25.61
N ASN A 120 2.07 -13.82 25.82
CA ASN A 120 1.12 -14.90 26.07
C ASN A 120 1.05 -15.80 24.83
N SER A 121 1.50 -17.04 25.01
CA SER A 121 1.58 -18.02 23.94
C SER A 121 0.16 -18.47 23.58
N ARG A 122 -0.26 -18.23 22.33
CA ARG A 122 -1.55 -18.67 21.78
C ARG A 122 -1.64 -20.19 21.58
N LEU A 123 -0.60 -20.93 21.95
CA LEU A 123 -0.59 -22.37 21.86
C LEU A 123 -1.59 -22.97 22.86
N PRO A 124 -2.11 -24.17 22.59
CA PRO A 124 -2.99 -24.87 23.52
C PRO A 124 -2.39 -24.96 24.92
N LYS A 125 -3.27 -24.93 25.93
CA LYS A 125 -2.87 -24.94 27.35
C LYS A 125 -1.89 -26.08 27.66
N GLU A 126 -2.18 -27.28 27.15
CA GLU A 126 -1.34 -28.48 27.33
C GLU A 126 0.08 -28.29 26.80
N TYR A 127 0.24 -27.66 25.63
CA TYR A 127 1.56 -27.40 25.06
C TYR A 127 2.35 -26.40 25.90
N ASN A 128 1.68 -25.34 26.38
CA ASN A 128 2.30 -24.35 27.26
C ASN A 128 2.74 -24.96 28.59
N GLU A 129 1.93 -25.85 29.17
CA GLU A 129 2.28 -26.58 30.39
C GLU A 129 3.48 -27.51 30.17
N ARG A 130 3.50 -28.27 29.08
CA ARG A 130 4.66 -29.10 28.70
C ARG A 130 5.93 -28.28 28.55
N LEU A 131 5.85 -27.11 27.92
CA LEU A 131 7.00 -26.22 27.75
C LEU A 131 7.47 -25.64 29.09
N ARG A 132 6.54 -25.28 29.99
CA ARG A 132 6.83 -24.83 31.35
C ARG A 132 7.57 -25.91 32.14
N LEU A 133 7.07 -27.15 32.10
CA LEU A 133 7.69 -28.30 32.78
C LEU A 133 9.09 -28.58 32.22
N ARG A 134 9.26 -28.57 30.90
CA ARG A 134 10.56 -28.77 30.25
C ARG A 134 11.57 -27.69 30.67
N ARG A 135 11.15 -26.43 30.76
CA ARG A 135 12.00 -25.33 31.22
C ARG A 135 12.40 -25.51 32.69
N LYS A 136 11.46 -25.92 33.55
CA LYS A 136 11.74 -26.23 34.96
C LYS A 136 12.77 -27.36 35.06
N TYR A 137 12.52 -28.49 34.40
CA TYR A 137 13.44 -29.64 34.37
C TYR A 137 14.86 -29.24 33.96
N LYS A 138 15.02 -28.52 32.85
CA LYS A 138 16.35 -28.09 32.37
C LYS A 138 17.08 -27.19 33.38
N ARG A 139 16.35 -26.33 34.09
CA ARG A 139 16.93 -25.43 35.10
C ARG A 139 17.40 -26.22 36.31
N GLU A 140 16.53 -27.07 36.86
CA GLU A 140 16.85 -27.90 38.02
C GLU A 140 18.02 -28.85 37.70
N HIS A 141 17.95 -29.57 36.59
CA HIS A 141 19.00 -30.48 36.17
C HIS A 141 20.35 -29.74 36.03
N LYS A 142 20.38 -28.57 35.37
CA LYS A 142 21.61 -27.80 35.23
C LYS A 142 22.16 -27.36 36.59
N SER A 143 21.30 -26.99 37.54
CA SER A 143 21.70 -26.62 38.89
C SER A 143 22.30 -27.81 39.63
N VAL A 144 21.63 -28.96 39.59
CA VAL A 144 22.08 -30.20 40.24
C VAL A 144 23.41 -30.67 39.68
N THR A 145 23.57 -30.71 38.35
CA THR A 145 24.85 -31.08 37.72
C THR A 145 25.99 -30.18 38.18
N ARG A 146 25.76 -28.87 38.32
CA ARG A 146 26.78 -27.95 38.82
C ARG A 146 27.14 -28.21 40.28
N ALA A 147 26.16 -28.48 41.14
CA ALA A 147 26.41 -28.83 42.53
C ALA A 147 27.24 -30.11 42.64
N LEU A 148 26.89 -31.15 41.88
CA LEU A 148 27.65 -32.41 41.86
C LEU A 148 29.11 -32.20 41.45
N VAL A 149 29.36 -31.41 40.40
CA VAL A 149 30.75 -31.12 39.98
C VAL A 149 31.52 -30.40 41.09
N LEU A 150 30.92 -29.38 41.71
CA LEU A 150 31.56 -28.66 42.82
C LEU A 150 31.85 -29.56 44.02
N ASP A 151 30.93 -30.46 44.36
CA ASP A 151 31.10 -31.43 45.44
C ASP A 151 32.23 -32.41 45.12
N THR A 152 32.31 -32.92 43.89
CA THR A 152 33.41 -33.79 43.48
C THR A 152 34.77 -33.10 43.52
N GLU A 153 34.85 -31.84 43.09
CA GLU A 153 36.07 -31.03 43.17
C GLU A 153 36.47 -30.73 44.61
N PHE A 154 35.49 -30.58 45.50
CA PHE A 154 35.74 -30.37 46.92
C PHE A 154 36.31 -31.64 47.57
N ILE A 155 35.69 -32.80 47.33
CA ILE A 155 36.16 -34.10 47.84
C ILE A 155 37.58 -34.37 47.34
N ALA A 156 37.85 -34.20 46.04
CA ALA A 156 39.18 -34.43 45.48
C ALA A 156 40.26 -33.53 46.11
N ARG A 157 39.92 -32.26 46.40
CA ARG A 157 40.84 -31.33 47.09
C ARG A 157 41.15 -31.77 48.51
N GLU A 158 40.13 -32.17 49.27
CA GLU A 158 40.31 -32.67 50.65
C GLU A 158 41.11 -33.98 50.68
N GLU A 159 40.80 -34.93 49.80
CA GLU A 159 41.55 -36.19 49.69
C GLU A 159 43.02 -35.94 49.34
N LEU A 160 43.29 -35.05 48.37
CA LEU A 160 44.65 -34.67 48.00
C LEU A 160 45.39 -34.05 49.18
N LYS A 161 44.75 -33.14 49.92
CA LYS A 161 45.33 -32.49 51.10
C LYS A 161 45.70 -33.54 52.17
N GLN A 162 44.78 -34.46 52.47
CA GLN A 162 45.04 -35.55 53.43
C GLN A 162 46.18 -36.46 52.98
N GLN A 163 46.25 -36.78 51.68
CA GLN A 163 47.32 -37.61 51.13
C GLN A 163 48.68 -36.92 51.25
N VAL A 164 48.76 -35.63 50.89
CA VAL A 164 49.98 -34.82 51.03
C VAL A 164 50.41 -34.73 52.50
N GLU A 165 49.48 -34.49 53.43
CA GLU A 165 49.78 -34.47 54.86
C GLU A 165 50.34 -35.81 55.35
N LYS A 166 49.71 -36.94 55.00
CA LYS A 166 50.21 -38.29 55.33
C LYS A 166 51.60 -38.54 54.74
N ASP A 167 51.84 -38.16 53.49
CA ASP A 167 53.12 -38.36 52.83
C ASP A 167 54.22 -37.48 53.44
N THR A 168 53.91 -36.23 53.81
CA THR A 168 54.87 -35.37 54.50
C THR A 168 55.23 -35.91 55.88
N GLN A 169 54.26 -36.39 56.66
CA GLN A 169 54.50 -37.02 57.95
C GLN A 169 55.33 -38.30 57.81
N ARG A 170 54.99 -39.16 56.83
CA ARG A 170 55.75 -40.37 56.53
C ARG A 170 57.20 -40.05 56.16
N LYS A 171 57.42 -39.09 55.25
CA LYS A 171 58.77 -38.67 54.83
C LYS A 171 59.59 -38.12 56.00
N ARG A 172 58.98 -37.33 56.90
CA ARG A 172 59.63 -36.84 58.13
C ARG A 172 60.07 -38.00 59.02
N LYS A 173 59.15 -38.92 59.35
CA LYS A 173 59.46 -40.09 60.20
C LYS A 173 60.55 -40.97 59.61
N VAL A 174 60.50 -41.24 58.30
CA VAL A 174 61.54 -42.02 57.60
C VAL A 174 62.89 -41.33 57.68
N LYS A 175 62.94 -40.01 57.49
CA LYS A 175 64.18 -39.22 57.60
C LYS A 175 64.75 -39.28 59.03
N ASP A 176 63.90 -39.17 60.05
CA ASP A 176 64.32 -39.23 61.46
C ASP A 176 64.90 -40.62 61.80
N ILE A 177 64.24 -41.70 61.39
CA ILE A 177 64.73 -43.08 61.58
C ILE A 177 66.07 -43.28 60.86
N GLN A 178 66.19 -42.81 59.61
CA GLN A 178 67.43 -42.94 58.84
C GLN A 178 68.58 -42.14 59.49
N ALA A 179 68.29 -40.96 60.04
CA ALA A 179 69.27 -40.18 60.79
C ALA A 179 69.72 -40.90 62.07
N GLN A 180 68.79 -41.51 62.83
CA GLN A 180 69.10 -42.31 64.01
C GLN A 180 69.95 -43.53 63.66
N LEU A 181 69.60 -44.28 62.61
CA LEU A 181 70.38 -45.43 62.12
C LEU A 181 71.80 -45.01 61.71
N SER A 182 71.93 -43.89 60.98
CA SER A 182 73.24 -43.35 60.59
C SER A 182 74.10 -42.98 61.79
N MET A 183 73.51 -42.42 62.85
CA MET A 183 74.20 -42.11 64.10
C MET A 183 74.69 -43.40 64.80
N GLN A 184 73.84 -44.42 64.90
CA GLN A 184 74.21 -45.74 65.46
C GLN A 184 75.35 -46.41 64.70
N GLU A 185 75.32 -46.41 63.36
CA GLU A 185 76.42 -46.90 62.55
C GLU A 185 77.73 -46.14 62.81
N GLY A 186 77.63 -44.81 62.96
CA GLY A 186 78.75 -43.96 63.32
C GLY A 186 79.35 -44.31 64.70
N GLU A 187 78.50 -44.52 65.70
CA GLU A 187 78.91 -44.98 67.04
C GLU A 187 79.54 -46.37 67.00
N TYR A 188 78.94 -47.32 66.28
CA TYR A 188 79.47 -48.66 66.09
C TYR A 188 80.87 -48.66 65.45
N ARG A 189 81.06 -47.84 64.41
CA ARG A 189 82.38 -47.65 63.78
C ARG A 189 83.41 -47.05 64.75
N LYS A 190 83.02 -46.13 65.64
CA LYS A 190 83.91 -45.61 66.69
C LYS A 190 84.30 -46.71 67.68
N LEU A 191 83.33 -47.50 68.12
CA LEU A 191 83.54 -48.60 69.07
C LEU A 191 84.47 -49.69 68.51
N GLN A 192 84.38 -49.98 67.21
CA GLN A 192 85.30 -50.90 66.53
C GLN A 192 86.74 -50.38 66.41
N LYS A 193 86.98 -49.06 66.43
CA LYS A 193 88.33 -48.48 66.37
C LYS A 193 89.02 -48.41 67.74
N THR A 194 88.25 -48.46 68.82
CA THR A 194 88.74 -48.40 70.20
C THR A 194 89.01 -49.78 70.82
N LYS A 195 88.56 -50.86 70.16
CA LYS A 195 88.95 -52.24 70.46
C LYS A 195 90.16 -52.63 69.63
#